data_AF-B0MZ51-F1
#
_entry.id   AF-B0MZ51-F1
#
_cell.length_a   1.000
_cell.length_b   1.000
_cell.length_c   1.000
_cell.angle_alpha   90.00
_cell.angle_beta   90.00
_cell.angle_gamma   90.00
#
_symmetry.space_group_name_H-M   'P 1'
#
loop_
_entity.id
_entity.type
_entity.pdbx_description
1 polymer ?
#
loop_
_entity_poly.entity_id
_entity_poly.type
_entity_poly.pdbx_seq_one_letter_code
_entity_poly.pdbx_strand_id
1 'polypeptide(L)'
;MPMKKSYFLLLAVLLWGCSTFEEEVLPAPGDSPRQLSVSAVEEPGPDPGSLEIMQRAVDSVAAHSGQRSRSASVSGAQIEPTHRYVRFSPATKAQFDALFDQDEFTCYNFPLDEVSPVSADEGFRMSGPSDTPEQLYAVLRTTVVLPDTIASEVLKELYDPSVTERGVADPVWADRVWAEARALIDDGRHPGKIIPYIPSGEIKVWDNIAGDYIPIEGVMVTIMPPDNLLRVLTTRTDKDGKFRMSGSVQEPVNYALSWNTVYWTIKSSAVSSANLRGPSVQGAWNVKISGDDVISGPATVFRAATDTGTRCRHWD
;
A
#
# COMPACT_ATOMS: atom_id res chain seq x y z
N MET A 1 79.79 -16.66 10.26
CA MET A 1 79.80 -18.03 9.67
C MET A 1 80.70 -18.89 10.54
N PRO A 2 80.41 -20.17 10.86
CA PRO A 2 79.41 -21.12 10.32
C PRO A 2 78.32 -21.43 11.39
N MET A 3 77.26 -22.24 11.26
CA MET A 3 76.97 -23.47 10.51
C MET A 3 75.49 -23.45 10.06
N LYS A 4 75.22 -23.95 8.85
CA LYS A 4 73.88 -24.27 8.34
C LYS A 4 73.54 -25.73 8.66
N LYS A 5 72.33 -25.94 9.17
CA LYS A 5 71.50 -27.16 9.24
C LYS A 5 70.09 -26.65 8.89
N SER A 6 69.19 -27.30 8.16
CA SER A 6 69.06 -28.64 7.61
C SER A 6 68.10 -28.56 6.41
N TYR A 7 68.10 -29.63 5.63
CA TYR A 7 67.27 -29.92 4.47
C TYR A 7 65.76 -29.85 4.74
N PHE A 8 64.98 -29.37 3.78
CA PHE A 8 63.75 -30.06 3.35
C PHE A 8 63.58 -29.95 1.84
N LEU A 9 63.25 -31.09 1.26
CA LEU A 9 63.19 -31.41 -0.17
C LEU A 9 61.73 -31.42 -0.64
N LEU A 10 61.56 -31.35 -1.96
CA LEU A 10 60.39 -31.68 -2.80
C LEU A 10 59.43 -30.49 -3.10
N LEU A 11 59.49 -29.86 -4.28
CA LEU A 11 59.30 -30.31 -5.68
C LEU A 11 57.81 -30.32 -6.09
N ALA A 12 57.47 -29.30 -6.89
CA ALA A 12 56.25 -29.20 -7.66
C ALA A 12 56.23 -30.21 -8.82
N VAL A 13 55.07 -30.80 -9.14
CA VAL A 13 54.66 -31.19 -10.52
C VAL A 13 53.13 -31.32 -10.61
N LEU A 14 52.55 -30.44 -11.44
CA LEU A 14 51.54 -30.58 -12.49
C LEU A 14 50.30 -31.50 -12.37
N LEU A 15 49.19 -30.88 -12.80
CA LEU A 15 47.88 -31.39 -13.20
C LEU A 15 47.93 -32.40 -14.36
N TRP A 16 47.14 -33.49 -14.27
CA TRP A 16 46.17 -33.95 -15.30
C TRP A 16 45.45 -35.26 -14.90
N GLY A 17 44.12 -35.29 -15.07
CA GLY A 17 43.41 -36.46 -15.66
C GLY A 17 42.80 -37.55 -14.76
N CYS A 18 41.47 -37.48 -14.60
CA CYS A 18 40.43 -38.55 -14.54
C CYS A 18 40.58 -39.81 -13.66
N SER A 19 39.65 -39.96 -12.70
CA SER A 19 38.77 -41.14 -12.63
C SER A 19 37.46 -40.87 -11.86
N THR A 20 36.38 -41.34 -12.48
CA THR A 20 35.02 -41.70 -12.00
C THR A 20 34.75 -41.65 -10.50
N PHE A 21 33.72 -40.89 -10.10
CA PHE A 21 33.04 -41.02 -8.81
C PHE A 21 31.62 -41.55 -9.06
N GLU A 22 31.30 -42.67 -8.42
CA GLU A 22 30.03 -43.39 -8.50
C GLU A 22 28.86 -42.61 -7.91
N GLU A 23 27.71 -42.87 -8.50
CA GLU A 23 26.41 -42.24 -8.28
C GLU A 23 25.76 -42.74 -6.98
N GLU A 24 25.63 -41.87 -5.97
CA GLU A 24 24.71 -42.09 -4.85
C GLU A 24 23.32 -41.57 -5.26
N VAL A 25 22.40 -42.49 -5.52
CA VAL A 25 21.00 -42.21 -5.87
C VAL A 25 20.26 -41.71 -4.62
N LEU A 26 20.03 -40.40 -4.56
CA LEU A 26 19.08 -39.78 -3.62
C LEU A 26 17.65 -39.85 -4.19
N PRO A 27 16.63 -40.11 -3.35
CA PRO A 27 15.26 -40.36 -3.82
C PRO A 27 14.65 -39.11 -4.46
N ALA A 28 13.82 -39.35 -5.49
CA ALA A 28 13.17 -38.34 -6.32
C ALA A 28 12.46 -37.25 -5.49
N PRO A 29 12.69 -35.95 -5.76
CA PRO A 29 11.87 -34.89 -5.22
C PRO A 29 10.55 -34.83 -6.01
N GLY A 30 9.61 -35.67 -5.61
CA GLY A 30 8.19 -35.43 -5.83
C GLY A 30 7.69 -34.43 -4.80
N ASP A 31 7.86 -33.15 -5.10
CA ASP A 31 6.92 -32.06 -4.83
C ASP A 31 7.62 -30.75 -5.22
N SER A 32 7.48 -30.38 -6.49
CA SER A 32 7.80 -29.03 -6.93
C SER A 32 6.93 -28.05 -6.13
N PRO A 33 7.50 -27.05 -5.43
CA PRO A 33 6.71 -25.88 -5.07
C PRO A 33 6.20 -25.32 -6.41
N ARG A 34 4.88 -25.18 -6.55
CA ARG A 34 4.26 -24.51 -7.70
C ARG A 34 5.09 -23.27 -8.00
N GLN A 35 5.76 -23.25 -9.15
CA GLN A 35 6.25 -22.01 -9.73
C GLN A 35 5.04 -21.10 -9.76
N LEU A 36 5.03 -20.10 -8.88
CA LEU A 36 4.19 -18.93 -9.04
C LEU A 36 4.71 -18.29 -10.32
N SER A 37 4.01 -18.59 -11.42
CA SER A 37 4.16 -17.91 -12.69
C SER A 37 4.17 -16.42 -12.39
N VAL A 38 5.24 -15.75 -12.84
CA VAL A 38 5.33 -14.30 -12.82
C VAL A 38 4.17 -13.77 -13.65
N SER A 39 3.09 -13.36 -12.99
CA SER A 39 2.01 -12.63 -13.66
C SER A 39 2.59 -11.28 -14.07
N ALA A 40 2.41 -10.92 -15.34
CA ALA A 40 2.59 -9.55 -15.81
C ALA A 40 1.87 -8.59 -14.85
N VAL A 41 2.36 -7.35 -14.72
CA VAL A 41 1.67 -6.31 -13.93
C VAL A 41 0.22 -6.26 -14.39
N GLU A 42 -0.68 -6.82 -13.59
CA GLU A 42 -2.09 -6.87 -13.93
C GLU A 42 -2.61 -5.44 -13.85
N GLU A 43 -3.18 -4.95 -14.95
CA GLU A 43 -3.91 -3.70 -14.95
C GLU A 43 -5.00 -3.79 -13.88
N PRO A 44 -5.16 -2.74 -13.04
CA PRO A 44 -6.18 -2.73 -12.02
C PRO A 44 -7.56 -3.01 -12.63
N GLY A 45 -8.39 -3.76 -11.92
CA GLY A 45 -9.78 -3.94 -12.29
C GLY A 45 -10.51 -2.59 -12.39
N PRO A 46 -11.63 -2.53 -13.13
CA PRO A 46 -12.49 -1.34 -13.14
C PRO A 46 -12.96 -0.99 -11.71
N ASP A 47 -13.00 0.31 -11.40
CA ASP A 47 -13.40 0.78 -10.07
C ASP A 47 -14.94 0.87 -9.97
N PRO A 48 -15.60 0.14 -9.05
CA PRO A 48 -17.06 0.19 -8.92
C PRO A 48 -17.56 1.57 -8.49
N GLY A 49 -16.72 2.36 -7.81
CA GLY A 49 -17.02 3.74 -7.42
C GLY A 49 -16.84 4.77 -8.54
N SER A 50 -16.31 4.38 -9.71
CA SER A 50 -16.22 5.28 -10.86
C SER A 50 -17.60 5.79 -11.27
N LEU A 51 -17.68 7.07 -11.66
CA LEU A 51 -18.95 7.70 -12.00
C LEU A 51 -19.72 6.91 -13.07
N GLU A 52 -19.03 6.46 -14.12
CA GLU A 52 -19.63 5.69 -15.22
C GLU A 52 -20.30 4.39 -14.74
N ILE A 53 -19.61 3.61 -13.89
CA ILE A 53 -20.17 2.36 -13.35
C ILE A 53 -21.33 2.66 -12.40
N MET A 54 -21.20 3.70 -11.57
CA MET A 54 -22.23 4.11 -10.64
C MET A 54 -23.50 4.59 -11.34
N GLN A 55 -23.38 5.32 -12.47
CA GLN A 55 -24.53 5.73 -13.27
C GLN A 55 -25.33 4.52 -13.76
N ARG A 56 -24.62 3.52 -14.29
CA ARG A 56 -25.23 2.26 -14.74
C ARG A 56 -25.87 1.49 -13.59
N ALA A 57 -25.20 1.43 -12.43
CA ALA A 57 -25.72 0.76 -11.24
C ALA A 57 -26.99 1.44 -10.70
N VAL A 58 -27.02 2.78 -10.67
CA VAL A 58 -28.19 3.56 -10.26
C VAL A 58 -29.36 3.31 -11.21
N ASP A 59 -29.14 3.35 -12.53
CA ASP A 59 -30.19 3.07 -13.51
C ASP A 59 -30.74 1.64 -13.37
N SER A 60 -29.86 0.64 -13.13
CA SER A 60 -30.28 -0.73 -12.87
C SER A 60 -31.10 -0.86 -11.59
N VAL A 61 -30.66 -0.27 -10.47
CA VAL A 61 -31.41 -0.30 -9.20
C VAL A 61 -32.74 0.45 -9.32
N ALA A 62 -32.79 1.58 -10.03
CA ALA A 62 -34.01 2.33 -10.29
C ALA A 62 -35.02 1.52 -11.11
N ALA A 63 -34.58 0.77 -12.12
CA ALA A 63 -35.44 -0.09 -12.93
C ALA A 63 -36.07 -1.25 -12.13
N HIS A 64 -35.37 -1.78 -11.13
CA HIS A 64 -35.81 -2.92 -10.32
C HIS A 64 -36.55 -2.53 -9.04
N SER A 65 -36.42 -1.29 -8.58
CA SER A 65 -37.16 -0.75 -7.43
C SER A 65 -38.53 -0.23 -7.90
N GLY A 66 -39.51 -1.14 -7.98
CA GLY A 66 -40.88 -0.79 -8.37
C GLY A 66 -41.42 0.46 -7.66
N GLN A 67 -42.32 1.17 -8.36
CA GLN A 67 -42.94 2.51 -8.18
C GLN A 67 -43.36 3.03 -6.77
N ARG A 68 -42.94 2.41 -5.66
CA ARG A 68 -43.38 2.72 -4.28
C ARG A 68 -42.33 3.33 -3.36
N SER A 69 -41.06 3.45 -3.76
CA SER A 69 -40.04 4.17 -2.96
C SER A 69 -39.71 5.53 -3.58
N ARG A 70 -39.65 6.59 -2.77
CA ARG A 70 -39.17 7.93 -3.22
C ARG A 70 -37.74 7.90 -3.77
N SER A 71 -36.97 6.86 -3.46
CA SER A 71 -35.63 6.59 -4.02
C SER A 71 -35.66 6.05 -5.47
N ALA A 72 -36.83 5.67 -6.00
CA ALA A 72 -37.00 5.13 -7.35
C ALA A 72 -37.04 6.21 -8.46
N SER A 73 -36.78 7.47 -8.13
CA SER A 73 -36.87 8.60 -9.08
C SER A 73 -35.53 9.22 -9.47
N VAL A 74 -34.40 8.70 -8.98
CA VAL A 74 -33.06 9.19 -9.34
C VAL A 74 -32.50 8.32 -10.44
N SER A 75 -32.27 8.90 -11.62
CA SER A 75 -31.55 8.24 -12.73
C SER A 75 -30.05 8.45 -12.59
N GLY A 76 -29.26 7.52 -13.11
CA GLY A 76 -27.80 7.63 -13.21
C GLY A 76 -27.38 8.94 -13.86
N ALA A 77 -28.07 9.40 -14.91
CA ALA A 77 -27.75 10.68 -15.56
C ALA A 77 -27.87 11.92 -14.65
N GLN A 78 -28.53 11.79 -13.47
CA GLN A 78 -28.72 12.87 -12.51
C GLN A 78 -27.70 12.85 -11.37
N ILE A 79 -26.89 11.81 -11.25
CA ILE A 79 -25.88 11.74 -10.19
C ILE A 79 -24.62 12.50 -10.64
N GLU A 80 -24.07 13.27 -9.70
CA GLU A 80 -22.83 14.02 -9.91
C GLU A 80 -21.71 13.45 -9.03
N PRO A 81 -20.43 13.61 -9.41
CA PRO A 81 -19.30 13.18 -8.61
C PRO A 81 -19.36 13.70 -7.17
N THR A 82 -19.19 12.78 -6.23
CA THR A 82 -19.03 13.09 -4.80
C THR A 82 -17.57 13.26 -4.42
N HIS A 83 -16.69 12.57 -5.14
CA HIS A 83 -15.26 12.58 -4.92
C HIS A 83 -14.50 12.67 -6.25
N ARG A 84 -13.23 13.09 -6.15
CA ARG A 84 -12.27 13.12 -7.25
C ARG A 84 -10.98 12.49 -6.77
N TYR A 85 -10.42 11.60 -7.57
CA TYR A 85 -9.04 11.17 -7.43
C TYR A 85 -8.16 12.16 -8.20
N VAL A 86 -7.26 12.83 -7.49
CA VAL A 86 -6.50 13.97 -8.00
C VAL A 86 -5.01 13.70 -7.84
N ARG A 87 -4.25 14.07 -8.87
CA ARG A 87 -2.79 14.17 -8.84
C ARG A 87 -2.38 15.63 -8.77
N PHE A 88 -1.59 15.98 -7.76
CA PHE A 88 -0.96 17.27 -7.60
C PHE A 88 0.49 17.24 -8.09
N SER A 89 0.92 18.34 -8.71
CA SER A 89 2.29 18.56 -9.18
C SER A 89 2.84 19.85 -8.54
N PRO A 90 3.24 19.81 -7.26
CA PRO A 90 3.84 20.96 -6.60
C PRO A 90 5.15 21.37 -7.31
N ALA A 91 5.33 22.67 -7.52
CA ALA A 91 6.53 23.23 -8.15
C ALA A 91 7.56 23.72 -7.11
N THR A 92 7.13 23.94 -5.87
CA THR A 92 7.99 24.45 -4.79
C THR A 92 7.81 23.65 -3.50
N LYS A 93 8.80 23.74 -2.61
CA LYS A 93 8.71 23.18 -1.27
C LYS A 93 7.47 23.68 -0.50
N ALA A 94 7.17 24.97 -0.59
CA ALA A 94 6.03 25.55 0.11
C ALA A 94 4.69 24.94 -0.37
N GLN A 95 4.57 24.67 -1.66
CA GLN A 95 3.40 23.99 -2.22
C GLN A 95 3.33 22.52 -1.80
N PHE A 96 4.47 21.84 -1.76
CA PHE A 96 4.55 20.46 -1.27
C PHE A 96 4.12 20.36 0.19
N ASP A 97 4.68 21.20 1.07
CA ASP A 97 4.32 21.22 2.49
C ASP A 97 2.84 21.58 2.68
N ALA A 98 2.31 22.54 1.91
CA ALA A 98 0.90 22.94 2.00
C ALA A 98 -0.08 21.79 1.67
N LEU A 99 0.30 20.87 0.79
CA LEU A 99 -0.50 19.67 0.48
C LEU A 99 -0.26 18.52 1.46
N PHE A 100 0.99 18.35 1.89
CA PHE A 100 1.42 17.19 2.66
C PHE A 100 1.09 17.31 4.16
N ASP A 101 1.10 18.53 4.70
CA ASP A 101 0.98 18.81 6.13
C ASP A 101 -0.41 19.37 6.53
N GLN A 102 -1.42 19.27 5.66
CA GLN A 102 -2.79 19.71 5.94
C GLN A 102 -3.68 18.60 6.51
N ASP A 103 -4.75 19.01 7.20
CA ASP A 103 -5.62 18.12 7.97
C ASP A 103 -6.91 17.70 7.23
N GLU A 104 -7.26 18.37 6.12
CA GLU A 104 -8.54 18.12 5.43
C GLU A 104 -8.50 16.83 4.60
N PHE A 105 -7.34 16.44 4.08
CA PHE A 105 -7.16 15.20 3.34
C PHE A 105 -5.73 14.66 3.42
N THR A 106 -5.60 13.36 3.14
CA THR A 106 -4.29 12.68 3.12
C THR A 106 -3.75 12.60 1.70
N CYS A 107 -2.51 13.03 1.52
CA CYS A 107 -1.74 12.84 0.29
C CYS A 107 -0.81 11.63 0.37
N TYR A 108 -0.64 10.96 -0.76
CA TYR A 108 0.26 9.83 -0.97
C TYR A 108 1.30 10.20 -2.04
N ASN A 109 2.56 9.81 -1.84
CA ASN A 109 3.65 10.02 -2.81
C ASN A 109 3.72 8.91 -3.87
N PHE A 110 2.62 8.18 -4.06
CA PHE A 110 2.50 7.12 -5.04
C PHE A 110 1.05 7.03 -5.55
N PRO A 111 0.83 6.55 -6.77
CA PRO A 111 -0.50 6.30 -7.32
C PRO A 111 -1.28 5.29 -6.46
N LEU A 112 -2.57 5.59 -6.25
CA LEU A 112 -3.49 4.74 -5.49
C LEU A 112 -4.14 3.65 -6.35
N ASP A 113 -4.18 3.87 -7.66
CA ASP A 113 -4.88 3.08 -8.68
C ASP A 113 -3.92 2.18 -9.48
N GLU A 114 -2.74 1.88 -8.96
CA GLU A 114 -1.80 0.95 -9.58
C GLU A 114 -1.65 -0.29 -8.71
N VAL A 115 -1.40 -1.46 -9.29
CA VAL A 115 -1.06 -2.66 -8.52
C VAL A 115 0.43 -2.63 -8.14
N SER A 116 0.75 -2.71 -6.85
CA SER A 116 2.14 -2.90 -6.42
C SER A 116 2.60 -4.33 -6.73
N PRO A 117 3.79 -4.55 -7.31
CA PRO A 117 4.28 -5.91 -7.53
C PRO A 117 4.51 -6.67 -6.22
N VAL A 118 4.44 -8.00 -6.32
CA VAL A 118 4.39 -8.93 -5.17
C VAL A 118 5.77 -9.45 -4.75
N SER A 119 6.82 -9.32 -5.57
CA SER A 119 8.13 -9.92 -5.26
C SER A 119 8.85 -9.21 -4.11
N ALA A 120 9.41 -10.01 -3.19
CA ALA A 120 10.19 -9.55 -2.03
C ALA A 120 11.43 -8.74 -2.43
N ASP A 121 11.98 -9.03 -3.62
CA ASP A 121 13.14 -8.36 -4.23
C ASP A 121 12.82 -6.90 -4.63
N GLU A 122 11.53 -6.56 -4.75
CA GLU A 122 11.01 -5.21 -5.06
C GLU A 122 10.12 -4.63 -3.92
N GLY A 123 10.05 -5.32 -2.78
CA GLY A 123 8.90 -5.29 -1.86
C GLY A 123 8.60 -3.96 -1.15
N PHE A 124 9.49 -2.97 -1.30
CA PHE A 124 9.37 -1.67 -0.66
C PHE A 124 9.76 -0.57 -1.65
N ARG A 125 8.76 0.21 -2.09
CA ARG A 125 9.00 1.40 -2.90
C ARG A 125 8.88 2.63 -1.99
N MET A 126 10.03 3.19 -1.63
CA MET A 126 10.14 4.48 -0.98
C MET A 126 10.75 5.45 -1.99
N SER A 127 10.22 6.67 -2.07
CA SER A 127 10.86 7.69 -2.88
C SER A 127 12.25 8.04 -2.31
N GLY A 128 13.24 8.10 -3.19
CA GLY A 128 14.57 8.59 -2.81
C GLY A 128 14.57 10.09 -2.55
N PRO A 129 15.63 10.64 -1.95
CA PRO A 129 15.79 12.08 -1.82
C PRO A 129 15.72 12.76 -3.19
N SER A 130 14.91 13.80 -3.29
CA SER A 130 14.72 14.58 -4.51
C SER A 130 14.95 16.07 -4.25
N ASP A 131 15.48 16.77 -5.26
CA ASP A 131 15.59 18.24 -5.31
C ASP A 131 14.34 18.90 -5.91
N THR A 132 13.50 18.13 -6.60
CA THR A 132 12.22 18.59 -7.14
C THR A 132 11.06 17.99 -6.35
N PRO A 133 10.00 18.75 -6.05
CA PRO A 133 8.86 18.20 -5.35
C PRO A 133 8.21 17.04 -6.09
N GLU A 134 7.85 16.01 -5.33
CA GLU A 134 7.20 14.82 -5.88
C GLU A 134 5.72 15.05 -6.15
N GLN A 135 5.19 14.23 -7.05
CA GLN A 135 3.75 14.16 -7.28
C GLN A 135 3.06 13.60 -6.04
N LEU A 136 1.90 14.18 -5.72
CA LEU A 136 1.07 13.75 -4.61
C LEU A 136 -0.31 13.35 -5.11
N TYR A 137 -0.87 12.31 -4.53
CA TYR A 137 -2.13 11.70 -4.94
C TYR A 137 -3.12 11.73 -3.76
N ALA A 138 -4.38 12.07 -4.02
CA ALA A 138 -5.41 12.08 -2.99
C ALA A 138 -6.80 11.80 -3.57
N VAL A 139 -7.67 11.22 -2.74
CA VAL A 139 -9.11 11.10 -3.01
C VAL A 139 -9.83 12.16 -2.18
N LEU A 140 -10.51 13.08 -2.86
CA LEU A 140 -11.04 14.31 -2.26
C LEU A 140 -12.55 14.39 -2.47
N ARG A 141 -13.28 14.92 -1.48
CA ARG A 141 -14.69 15.32 -1.69
C ARG A 141 -14.74 16.46 -2.71
N THR A 142 -15.78 16.51 -3.54
CA THR A 142 -15.97 17.61 -4.51
C THR A 142 -16.26 18.96 -3.86
N THR A 143 -16.53 18.98 -2.56
CA THR A 143 -16.64 20.19 -1.74
C THR A 143 -15.30 20.78 -1.34
N VAL A 144 -14.21 20.01 -1.39
CA VAL A 144 -12.86 20.50 -1.11
C VAL A 144 -12.44 21.43 -2.25
N VAL A 145 -12.07 22.66 -1.90
CA VAL A 145 -11.56 23.63 -2.87
C VAL A 145 -10.10 23.30 -3.15
N LEU A 146 -9.80 22.91 -4.38
CA LEU A 146 -8.42 22.64 -4.79
C LEU A 146 -7.60 23.95 -4.80
N PRO A 147 -6.35 23.94 -4.33
CA PRO A 147 -5.49 25.12 -4.40
C PRO A 147 -5.27 25.53 -5.87
N ASP A 148 -5.65 26.75 -6.23
CA ASP A 148 -5.45 27.32 -7.58
C ASP A 148 -3.97 27.61 -7.89
N THR A 149 -3.17 27.78 -6.84
CA THR A 149 -1.72 28.00 -6.93
C THR A 149 -0.90 26.74 -7.21
N ILE A 150 -1.51 25.54 -7.16
CA ILE A 150 -0.82 24.27 -7.34
C ILE A 150 -1.41 23.54 -8.54
N ALA A 151 -0.56 23.14 -9.50
CA ALA A 151 -1.01 22.36 -10.64
C ALA A 151 -1.63 21.04 -10.17
N SER A 152 -2.86 20.76 -10.59
CA SER A 152 -3.59 19.54 -10.25
C SER A 152 -4.34 18.99 -11.45
N GLU A 153 -4.45 17.67 -11.52
CA GLU A 153 -5.17 16.94 -12.55
C GLU A 153 -6.16 15.97 -11.89
N VAL A 154 -7.41 15.99 -12.35
CA VAL A 154 -8.42 15.00 -11.94
C VAL A 154 -8.22 13.75 -12.79
N LEU A 155 -7.80 12.66 -12.15
CA LEU A 155 -7.55 11.38 -12.80
C LEU A 155 -8.82 10.54 -12.93
N LYS A 156 -9.71 10.60 -11.93
CA LYS A 156 -10.99 9.87 -11.92
C LYS A 156 -12.05 10.61 -11.15
N GLU A 157 -13.29 10.60 -11.65
CA GLU A 157 -14.47 11.05 -10.92
C GLU A 157 -15.18 9.86 -10.27
N LEU A 158 -15.54 10.03 -8.99
CA LEU A 158 -16.04 8.96 -8.14
C LEU A 158 -17.38 9.35 -7.50
N TYR A 159 -18.28 8.38 -7.37
CA TYR A 159 -19.58 8.55 -6.74
C TYR A 159 -19.73 7.60 -5.56
N ASP A 160 -19.94 8.16 -4.37
CA ASP A 160 -20.29 7.43 -3.16
C ASP A 160 -21.78 7.67 -2.85
N PRO A 161 -22.65 6.67 -3.08
CA PRO A 161 -24.09 6.80 -2.83
C PRO A 161 -24.43 7.04 -1.36
N SER A 162 -23.50 6.80 -0.41
CA SER A 162 -23.71 7.06 1.02
C SER A 162 -23.55 8.53 1.41
N VAL A 163 -22.96 9.36 0.54
CA VAL A 163 -22.73 10.78 0.79
C VAL A 163 -24.02 11.58 0.56
N THR A 164 -24.58 12.12 1.63
CA THR A 164 -25.91 12.75 1.66
C THR A 164 -26.00 14.11 0.95
N GLU A 165 -24.87 14.78 0.70
CA GLU A 165 -24.84 16.10 0.05
C GLU A 165 -25.17 16.04 -1.45
N ARG A 166 -24.93 14.88 -2.09
CA ARG A 166 -25.10 14.66 -3.54
C ARG A 166 -25.58 13.25 -3.89
N GLY A 167 -25.93 12.44 -2.88
CA GLY A 167 -26.41 11.08 -2.99
C GLY A 167 -27.67 10.83 -2.18
N VAL A 168 -28.38 9.75 -2.50
CA VAL A 168 -29.62 9.38 -1.82
C VAL A 168 -29.26 8.87 -0.43
N ALA A 169 -29.60 9.65 0.61
CA ALA A 169 -29.29 9.37 2.02
C ALA A 169 -29.95 8.10 2.61
N ASP A 170 -30.45 7.19 1.78
CA ASP A 170 -31.00 5.88 2.18
C ASP A 170 -29.86 4.85 2.14
N PRO A 171 -29.35 4.39 3.31
CA PRO A 171 -28.25 3.44 3.37
C PRO A 171 -28.58 2.12 2.66
N VAL A 172 -29.84 1.69 2.68
CA VAL A 172 -30.26 0.45 2.01
C VAL A 172 -30.23 0.60 0.49
N TRP A 173 -30.55 1.79 -0.01
CA TRP A 173 -30.38 2.10 -1.42
C TRP A 173 -28.90 2.19 -1.80
N ALA A 174 -28.07 2.86 -0.99
CA ALA A 174 -26.64 2.96 -1.22
C ALA A 174 -25.96 1.57 -1.26
N ASP A 175 -26.33 0.67 -0.33
CA ASP A 175 -25.86 -0.71 -0.32
C ASP A 175 -26.25 -1.48 -1.59
N ARG A 176 -27.48 -1.27 -2.08
CA ARG A 176 -27.95 -1.88 -3.34
C ARG A 176 -27.19 -1.38 -4.55
N VAL A 177 -26.94 -0.07 -4.63
CA VAL A 177 -26.16 0.54 -5.72
C VAL A 177 -24.72 0.02 -5.68
N TRP A 178 -24.10 -0.07 -4.51
CA TRP A 178 -22.77 -0.66 -4.35
C TRP A 178 -22.72 -2.14 -4.76
N ALA A 179 -23.74 -2.92 -4.39
CA ALA A 179 -23.84 -4.33 -4.78
C ALA A 179 -23.98 -4.48 -6.30
N GLU A 180 -24.82 -3.67 -6.93
CA GLU A 180 -25.01 -3.66 -8.38
C GLU A 180 -23.76 -3.18 -9.13
N ALA A 181 -23.12 -2.11 -8.67
CA ALA A 181 -21.88 -1.60 -9.25
C ALA A 181 -20.79 -2.68 -9.26
N ARG A 182 -20.66 -3.44 -8.17
CA ARG A 182 -19.75 -4.60 -8.10
C ARG A 182 -20.15 -5.72 -9.04
N ALA A 183 -21.44 -6.03 -9.15
CA ALA A 183 -21.92 -7.05 -10.09
C ALA A 183 -21.69 -6.67 -11.56
N LEU A 184 -21.77 -5.37 -11.91
CA LEU A 184 -21.52 -4.88 -13.26
C LEU A 184 -20.05 -5.00 -13.70
N ILE A 185 -19.13 -4.99 -12.74
CA ILE A 185 -17.69 -5.11 -12.98
C ILE A 185 -17.14 -6.50 -12.71
N ASP A 186 -17.96 -7.41 -12.18
CA ASP A 186 -17.59 -8.80 -11.97
C ASP A 186 -17.47 -9.47 -13.35
N ASP A 187 -16.25 -9.48 -13.87
CA ASP A 187 -15.91 -10.10 -15.15
C ASP A 187 -15.46 -11.56 -15.00
N GLY A 188 -15.68 -12.16 -13.83
CA GLY A 188 -15.34 -13.54 -13.56
C GLY A 188 -13.84 -13.82 -13.53
N ARG A 189 -12.98 -12.78 -13.41
CA ARG A 189 -11.51 -12.94 -13.24
C ARG A 189 -11.11 -13.78 -12.02
N HIS A 190 -12.05 -14.06 -11.10
CA HIS A 190 -11.83 -14.96 -9.97
C HIS A 190 -12.89 -16.08 -9.92
N PRO A 191 -12.74 -17.18 -10.70
CA PRO A 191 -13.62 -18.34 -10.62
C PRO A 191 -13.38 -19.09 -9.30
N GLY A 192 -14.06 -18.67 -8.23
CA GLY A 192 -14.00 -19.28 -6.91
C GLY A 192 -14.59 -18.37 -5.83
N LYS A 193 -15.08 -18.95 -4.73
CA LYS A 193 -15.60 -18.18 -3.59
C LYS A 193 -14.43 -17.42 -2.94
N ILE A 194 -14.23 -16.15 -3.28
CA ILE A 194 -13.29 -15.27 -2.57
C ILE A 194 -13.78 -15.14 -1.13
N ILE A 195 -13.01 -15.67 -0.18
CA ILE A 195 -13.31 -15.57 1.25
C ILE A 195 -12.81 -14.19 1.69
N PRO A 196 -13.70 -13.28 2.14
CA PRO A 196 -13.25 -12.00 2.67
C PRO A 196 -12.26 -12.23 3.82
N TYR A 197 -11.16 -11.49 3.81
CA TYR A 197 -10.16 -11.52 4.88
C TYR A 197 -10.05 -10.13 5.50
N ILE A 198 -9.59 -10.08 6.75
CA ILE A 198 -9.29 -8.82 7.44
C ILE A 198 -7.79 -8.58 7.30
N PRO A 199 -7.36 -7.55 6.55
CA PRO A 199 -5.96 -7.18 6.44
C PRO A 199 -5.34 -6.94 7.82
N SER A 200 -4.17 -7.53 8.03
CA SER A 200 -3.46 -7.51 9.31
C SER A 200 -1.98 -7.74 9.09
N GLY A 201 -1.17 -7.56 10.11
CA GLY A 201 0.26 -7.80 9.98
C GLY A 201 1.05 -7.34 11.19
N GLU A 202 2.36 -7.30 11.01
CA GLU A 202 3.32 -6.93 12.04
C GLU A 202 4.48 -6.17 11.40
N ILE A 203 4.92 -5.06 11.99
CA ILE A 203 6.03 -4.24 11.50
C ILE A 203 7.14 -4.22 12.55
N LYS A 204 8.33 -4.66 12.15
CA LYS A 204 9.54 -4.66 12.99
C LYS A 204 10.75 -4.09 12.26
N VAL A 205 11.69 -3.53 13.00
CA VAL A 205 12.99 -3.06 12.49
C VAL A 205 14.14 -3.71 13.24
N TRP A 206 15.21 -4.04 12.52
CA TRP A 206 16.44 -4.57 13.10
C TRP A 206 17.12 -3.50 13.98
N ASP A 207 17.44 -3.88 15.21
CA ASP A 207 18.21 -3.05 16.14
C ASP A 207 19.58 -3.69 16.38
N ASN A 208 20.65 -2.96 16.03
CA ASN A 208 22.02 -3.44 16.16
C ASN A 208 22.54 -3.44 17.62
N ILE A 209 21.91 -2.69 18.53
CA ILE A 209 22.27 -2.65 19.96
C ILE A 209 21.61 -3.84 20.67
N ALA A 210 20.34 -4.10 20.39
CA ALA A 210 19.62 -5.25 20.94
C ALA A 210 19.98 -6.58 20.24
N GLY A 211 20.46 -6.51 19.00
CA GLY A 211 20.76 -7.69 18.17
C GLY A 211 19.50 -8.46 17.78
N ASP A 212 18.36 -7.80 17.67
CA ASP A 212 17.07 -8.41 17.35
C ASP A 212 16.13 -7.43 16.60
N TYR A 213 15.05 -7.96 16.04
CA TYR A 213 13.95 -7.20 15.46
C TYR A 213 13.01 -6.68 16.55
N ILE A 214 12.93 -5.35 16.68
CA ILE A 214 12.09 -4.68 17.66
C ILE A 214 10.79 -4.21 17.00
N PRO A 215 9.62 -4.39 17.64
CA PRO A 215 8.35 -3.85 17.14
C PRO A 215 8.35 -2.32 17.06
N ILE A 216 7.60 -1.79 16.10
CA ILE A 216 7.39 -0.34 15.99
C ILE A 216 5.93 -0.01 16.29
N GLU A 217 5.68 0.66 17.42
CA GLU A 217 4.36 1.13 17.81
C GLU A 217 3.97 2.43 17.09
N GLY A 218 2.71 2.56 16.69
CA GLY A 218 2.13 3.81 16.21
C GLY A 218 2.33 4.12 14.73
N VAL A 219 2.97 3.24 13.95
CA VAL A 219 3.14 3.39 12.50
C VAL A 219 1.77 3.39 11.84
N MET A 220 1.48 4.38 10.99
CA MET A 220 0.24 4.40 10.23
C MET A 220 0.34 3.42 9.07
N VAL A 221 -0.57 2.46 9.05
CA VAL A 221 -0.71 1.49 7.97
C VAL A 221 -1.95 1.86 7.17
N THR A 222 -1.77 2.08 5.88
CA THR A 222 -2.87 2.30 4.93
C THR A 222 -3.00 1.08 4.03
N ILE A 223 -4.23 0.63 3.79
CA ILE A 223 -4.54 -0.34 2.73
C ILE A 223 -5.36 0.34 1.65
N MET A 224 -4.99 0.05 0.41
CA MET A 224 -5.55 0.69 -0.77
C MET A 224 -5.88 -0.43 -1.76
N PRO A 225 -7.17 -0.74 -1.94
CA PRO A 225 -7.60 -1.53 -3.08
C PRO A 225 -7.45 -0.66 -4.34
N PRO A 226 -6.58 -1.02 -5.30
CA PRO A 226 -6.33 -0.18 -6.48
C PRO A 226 -7.54 -0.06 -7.40
N ASP A 227 -8.48 -1.00 -7.28
CA ASP A 227 -9.77 -1.05 -7.95
C ASP A 227 -10.92 -0.49 -7.09
N ASN A 228 -10.66 0.11 -5.92
CA ASN A 228 -11.71 0.73 -5.10
C ASN A 228 -11.16 1.90 -4.28
N LEU A 229 -10.99 3.03 -4.96
CA LEU A 229 -10.36 4.23 -4.40
C LEU A 229 -11.17 4.88 -3.26
N LEU A 230 -12.46 4.60 -3.15
CA LEU A 230 -13.30 5.07 -2.05
C LEU A 230 -13.14 4.22 -0.76
N ARG A 231 -12.39 3.11 -0.83
CA ARG A 231 -12.23 2.16 0.28
C ARG A 231 -10.82 2.16 0.88
N VAL A 232 -10.13 3.29 0.84
CA VAL A 232 -8.85 3.44 1.55
C VAL A 232 -9.11 3.31 3.06
N LEU A 233 -8.46 2.34 3.71
CA LEU A 233 -8.58 2.12 5.15
C LEU A 233 -7.23 2.37 5.83
N THR A 234 -7.27 2.91 7.04
CA THR A 234 -6.08 3.18 7.84
C THR A 234 -6.20 2.57 9.23
N THR A 235 -5.06 2.22 9.81
CA THR A 235 -4.93 1.82 11.21
C THR A 235 -3.53 2.18 11.70
N ARG A 236 -3.25 1.96 12.99
CA ARG A 236 -1.91 2.11 13.56
C ARG A 236 -1.44 0.79 14.17
N THR A 237 -0.12 0.57 14.13
CA THR A 237 0.48 -0.55 14.85
C THR A 237 0.37 -0.35 16.37
N ASP A 238 0.13 -1.44 17.09
CA ASP A 238 0.12 -1.47 18.55
C ASP A 238 1.55 -1.58 19.14
N LYS A 239 1.65 -1.66 20.48
CA LYS A 239 2.91 -1.84 21.22
C LYS A 239 3.75 -3.06 20.78
N ASP A 240 3.13 -4.07 20.20
CA ASP A 240 3.77 -5.29 19.71
C ASP A 240 4.09 -5.18 18.21
N GLY A 241 3.90 -4.00 17.60
CA GLY A 241 4.12 -3.73 16.19
C GLY A 241 3.02 -4.31 15.30
N LYS A 242 1.92 -4.80 15.87
CA LYS A 242 0.87 -5.49 15.13
C LYS A 242 -0.22 -4.54 14.71
N PHE A 243 -0.82 -4.81 13.57
CA PHE A 243 -1.98 -4.08 13.10
C PHE A 243 -3.07 -5.03 12.60
N ARG A 244 -4.31 -4.57 12.68
CA ARG A 244 -5.48 -5.24 12.13
C ARG A 244 -6.50 -4.19 11.70
N MET A 245 -7.01 -4.32 10.49
CA MET A 245 -8.05 -3.43 9.98
C MET A 245 -9.41 -3.75 10.61
N SER A 246 -10.28 -2.76 10.71
CA SER A 246 -11.66 -2.95 11.16
C SER A 246 -12.57 -3.56 10.07
N GLY A 247 -12.21 -3.37 8.80
CA GLY A 247 -12.95 -3.87 7.64
C GLY A 247 -12.30 -5.08 6.97
N SER A 248 -13.12 -5.93 6.34
CA SER A 248 -12.66 -7.05 5.51
C SER A 248 -12.65 -6.70 4.03
N VAL A 249 -11.65 -7.15 3.28
CA VAL A 249 -11.55 -7.00 1.83
C VAL A 249 -11.63 -8.38 1.16
N GLN A 250 -11.91 -8.40 -0.14
CA GLN A 250 -12.02 -9.63 -0.92
C GLN A 250 -10.77 -9.81 -1.78
N GLU A 251 -10.31 -8.72 -2.40
CA GLU A 251 -9.17 -8.70 -3.30
C GLU A 251 -7.82 -8.46 -2.58
N PRO A 252 -6.69 -8.75 -3.26
CA PRO A 252 -5.38 -8.24 -2.87
C PRO A 252 -5.42 -6.71 -2.70
N VAL A 253 -4.74 -6.20 -1.68
CA VAL A 253 -4.65 -4.76 -1.44
C VAL A 253 -3.20 -4.32 -1.43
N ASN A 254 -2.94 -3.12 -1.93
CA ASN A 254 -1.67 -2.45 -1.71
C ASN A 254 -1.60 -2.01 -0.25
N TYR A 255 -0.44 -2.20 0.36
CA TYR A 255 -0.16 -1.62 1.67
C TYR A 255 0.69 -0.36 1.51
N ALA A 256 0.57 0.54 2.47
CA ALA A 256 1.53 1.61 2.66
C ALA A 256 1.82 1.84 4.14
N LEU A 257 3.06 2.22 4.44
CA LEU A 257 3.47 2.69 5.75
C LEU A 257 3.75 4.19 5.69
N SER A 258 3.24 4.91 6.68
CA SER A 258 3.58 6.30 6.89
C SER A 258 4.17 6.51 8.28
N TRP A 259 5.29 7.22 8.29
CA TRP A 259 6.03 7.62 9.49
C TRP A 259 5.51 8.94 10.05
N ASN A 260 4.24 9.25 9.77
CA ASN A 260 3.64 10.52 10.12
C ASN A 260 2.73 10.36 11.34
N THR A 261 2.83 11.34 12.22
CA THR A 261 1.97 11.51 13.38
C THR A 261 1.26 12.85 13.25
N VAL A 262 0.30 13.10 14.14
CA VAL A 262 -0.35 14.42 14.24
C VAL A 262 0.59 15.55 14.69
N TYR A 263 1.82 15.21 15.12
CA TYR A 263 2.77 16.18 15.68
C TYR A 263 4.01 16.38 14.79
N TRP A 264 4.36 15.38 13.99
CA TRP A 264 5.58 15.38 13.19
C TRP A 264 5.50 14.33 12.08
N THR A 265 6.30 14.57 11.04
CA THR A 265 6.36 13.82 9.79
C THR A 265 7.82 13.51 9.49
N ILE A 266 8.12 12.33 8.96
CA ILE A 266 9.46 12.01 8.45
C ILE A 266 9.45 12.14 6.93
N LYS A 267 10.33 13.02 6.44
CA LYS A 267 10.54 13.30 5.01
C LYS A 267 11.89 12.71 4.58
N SER A 268 11.98 12.20 3.34
CA SER A 268 13.24 11.68 2.77
C SER A 268 14.13 12.83 2.24
N SER A 269 13.51 13.94 1.83
CA SER A 269 14.15 15.23 1.55
C SER A 269 13.21 16.38 1.93
N ALA A 270 13.63 17.62 1.69
CA ALA A 270 12.79 18.80 1.91
C ALA A 270 11.45 18.77 1.16
N VAL A 271 11.36 17.98 0.08
CA VAL A 271 10.27 17.99 -0.91
C VAL A 271 9.80 16.58 -1.29
N SER A 272 10.13 15.58 -0.48
CA SER A 272 9.78 14.17 -0.68
C SER A 272 9.46 13.47 0.64
N SER A 273 8.48 12.57 0.62
CA SER A 273 8.05 11.81 1.79
C SER A 273 8.88 10.54 1.99
N ALA A 274 9.06 10.12 3.24
CA ALA A 274 9.62 8.80 3.56
C ALA A 274 8.56 7.67 3.60
N ASN A 275 7.33 7.96 3.18
CA ASN A 275 6.26 6.98 3.09
C ASN A 275 6.65 5.83 2.15
N LEU A 276 6.20 4.65 2.53
CA LEU A 276 6.53 3.39 1.88
C LEU A 276 5.30 2.81 1.20
N ARG A 277 5.45 2.39 -0.05
CA ARG A 277 4.47 1.53 -0.73
C ARG A 277 4.94 0.08 -0.63
N GLY A 278 4.09 -0.74 -0.02
CA GLY A 278 4.25 -2.19 0.10
C GLY A 278 3.64 -2.96 -1.07
N PRO A 279 3.81 -4.30 -1.08
CA PRO A 279 3.30 -5.16 -2.12
C PRO A 279 1.76 -5.24 -2.11
N SER A 280 1.18 -5.68 -3.22
CA SER A 280 -0.22 -6.10 -3.27
C SER A 280 -0.31 -7.54 -2.74
N VAL A 281 -0.93 -7.74 -1.57
CA VAL A 281 -1.03 -9.08 -0.96
C VAL A 281 -2.43 -9.39 -0.45
N GLN A 282 -2.82 -10.65 -0.63
CA GLN A 282 -4.02 -11.23 -0.04
C GLN A 282 -3.63 -11.99 1.23
N GLY A 283 -3.70 -11.33 2.39
CA GLY A 283 -3.38 -11.95 3.68
C GLY A 283 -2.63 -11.03 4.61
N ALA A 284 -1.92 -11.64 5.58
CA ALA A 284 -1.17 -10.90 6.57
C ALA A 284 0.14 -10.33 5.98
N TRP A 285 0.40 -9.05 6.20
CA TRP A 285 1.63 -8.39 5.77
C TRP A 285 2.59 -8.22 6.95
N ASN A 286 3.54 -9.15 7.07
CA ASN A 286 4.55 -9.12 8.12
C ASN A 286 5.86 -8.54 7.56
N VAL A 287 6.22 -7.35 8.03
CA VAL A 287 7.37 -6.58 7.56
C VAL A 287 8.51 -6.67 8.57
N LYS A 288 9.68 -7.08 8.09
CA LYS A 288 10.94 -7.05 8.83
C LYS A 288 11.92 -6.15 8.09
N ILE A 289 12.08 -4.93 8.58
CA ILE A 289 12.98 -3.93 8.02
C ILE A 289 14.40 -4.27 8.49
N SER A 290 15.28 -4.69 7.58
CA SER A 290 16.68 -4.96 7.89
C SER A 290 17.46 -3.64 8.04
N GLY A 291 18.69 -3.71 8.58
CA GLY A 291 19.51 -2.52 8.78
C GLY A 291 20.00 -1.88 7.48
N ASP A 292 20.11 -2.66 6.41
CA ASP A 292 20.56 -2.26 5.07
C ASP A 292 19.41 -1.81 4.14
N ASP A 293 18.16 -1.99 4.54
CA ASP A 293 17.01 -1.47 3.80
C ASP A 293 17.00 0.06 3.81
N VAL A 294 16.64 0.68 2.68
CA VAL A 294 16.50 2.16 2.57
C VAL A 294 15.52 2.75 3.61
N ILE A 295 14.56 1.93 4.04
CA ILE A 295 13.51 2.29 5.00
C ILE A 295 13.97 2.16 6.47
N SER A 296 15.16 1.61 6.73
CA SER A 296 15.69 1.40 8.09
C SER A 296 15.93 2.71 8.83
N GLY A 297 16.40 3.75 8.12
CA GLY A 297 16.62 5.08 8.67
C GLY A 297 15.33 5.72 9.21
N PRO A 298 14.30 5.95 8.37
CA PRO A 298 13.00 6.46 8.82
C PRO A 298 12.38 5.63 9.95
N ALA A 299 12.40 4.30 9.85
CA ALA A 299 11.85 3.41 10.87
C ALA A 299 12.56 3.58 12.24
N THR A 300 13.88 3.67 12.23
CA THR A 300 14.69 3.85 13.45
C THR A 300 14.43 5.21 14.09
N VAL A 301 14.37 6.28 13.29
CA VAL A 301 14.08 7.64 13.77
C VAL A 301 12.66 7.71 14.35
N PHE A 302 11.68 7.13 13.66
CA PHE A 302 10.28 7.10 14.11
C PHE A 302 10.18 6.46 15.50
N ARG A 303 10.76 5.27 15.66
CA ARG A 303 10.77 4.52 16.93
C ARG A 303 11.44 5.31 18.07
N ALA A 304 12.58 5.95 17.80
CA ALA A 304 13.26 6.74 18.81
C ALA A 304 12.44 7.96 19.27
N ALA A 305 11.75 8.60 18.33
CA ALA A 305 10.89 9.76 18.61
C ALA A 305 9.64 9.36 19.42
N THR A 306 9.01 8.23 19.10
CA THR A 306 7.84 7.73 19.84
C THR A 306 8.20 7.35 21.28
N ASP A 307 9.31 6.64 21.49
CA ASP A 307 9.78 6.27 22.84
C ASP A 307 10.05 7.50 23.72
N THR A 308 10.65 8.54 23.14
CA THR A 308 10.99 9.77 23.87
C THR A 308 9.72 10.55 24.24
N GLY A 309 8.76 10.66 23.30
CA GLY A 309 7.48 11.32 23.54
C GLY A 309 6.60 10.60 24.58
N THR A 310 6.66 9.28 24.65
CA THR A 310 5.98 8.49 25.69
C THR A 310 6.62 8.71 27.05
N ARG A 311 7.96 8.78 27.13
CA ARG A 311 8.66 9.08 28.38
C ARG A 311 8.31 10.47 28.91
N CYS A 312 8.34 11.51 28.07
CA CYS A 312 8.01 12.88 28.51
C CYS A 312 6.58 13.01 29.05
N ARG A 313 5.60 12.30 28.46
CA ARG A 313 4.19 12.32 28.92
C ARG A 313 3.94 11.64 30.27
N HIS A 314 4.90 10.91 30.83
CA HIS A 314 4.79 10.31 32.16
C HIS A 314 5.40 11.19 33.28
N TRP A 315 5.93 12.38 32.95
CA TRP A 315 6.52 13.32 33.90
C TRP A 315 5.68 14.59 34.15
N ASP A 316 4.50 14.69 33.53
CA ASP A 316 3.47 15.71 33.79
C ASP A 316 2.33 15.13 34.66
#